data_AF-A0A6G7CIJ6-F1
#
_entry.id   AF-A0A6G7CIJ6-F1
#
_cell.length_a   1.000
_cell.length_b   1.000
_cell.length_c   1.000
_cell.angle_alpha   90.00
_cell.angle_beta   90.00
_cell.angle_gamma   90.00
#
_symmetry.space_group_name_H-M   'P 1'
#
loop_
_entity.id
_entity.type
_entity.pdbx_description
1 polymer ?
#
loop_
_entity_poly.entity_id
_entity_poly.type
_entity_poly.pdbx_seq_one_letter_code
_entity_poly.pdbx_strand_id
1 'polypeptide(L)'
;MKKSVFVILCLLVSSYAYADNDLVFPFRIDFKIYKVVGDSIGEIETSFNESKPDFLKKNGFDGYTSWNYDFHTNDDTCEIYDFSLRVTYTLPQIEISTITPESAEEFRSYTEKLYRHEQVHCALTVKSVRDIFLAFKSGQHGNCAEANHRVIELENELEENNELFDVYTSHGEIELTESLFGEEGYLNICEIPFDPISPRI
;
A
#
# COMPACT_ATOMS: atom_id res chain seq x y z
N MET A 1 -2.98 29.88 62.01
CA MET A 1 -3.79 29.20 60.98
C MET A 1 -3.04 29.27 59.66
N LYS A 2 -2.53 28.13 59.14
CA LYS A 2 -1.74 28.08 57.90
C LYS A 2 -2.66 28.17 56.69
N LYS A 3 -2.37 29.08 55.76
CA LYS A 3 -3.06 29.20 54.46
C LYS A 3 -2.41 28.21 53.49
N SER A 4 -3.17 27.23 53.03
CA SER A 4 -2.73 26.32 51.96
C SER A 4 -3.20 26.91 50.63
N VAL A 5 -2.25 27.19 49.74
CA VAL A 5 -2.49 27.60 48.36
C VAL A 5 -2.62 26.31 47.54
N PHE A 6 -3.77 26.10 46.90
CA PHE A 6 -3.98 25.02 45.93
C PHE A 6 -3.51 25.50 44.56
N VAL A 7 -2.43 24.90 44.06
CA VAL A 7 -1.99 25.06 42.67
C VAL A 7 -2.71 23.99 41.85
N ILE A 8 -3.59 24.41 40.94
CA ILE A 8 -4.23 23.52 39.97
C ILE A 8 -3.25 23.38 38.81
N LEU A 9 -2.60 22.22 38.73
CA LEU A 9 -1.78 21.82 37.59
C LEU A 9 -2.71 21.21 36.53
N CYS A 10 -3.13 22.01 35.55
CA CYS A 10 -3.80 21.49 34.35
C CYS A 10 -2.79 20.68 33.53
N LEU A 11 -2.81 19.36 33.70
CA LEU A 11 -2.19 18.44 32.75
C LEU A 11 -3.02 18.50 31.47
N LEU A 12 -2.52 19.24 30.48
CA LEU A 12 -2.95 19.08 29.09
C LEU A 12 -2.53 17.68 28.66
N VAL A 13 -3.45 16.73 28.81
CA VAL A 13 -3.31 15.42 28.18
C VAL A 13 -3.54 15.67 26.70
N SER A 14 -2.45 15.75 25.94
CA SER A 14 -2.49 15.67 24.50
C SER A 14 -3.15 14.35 24.15
N SER A 15 -4.43 14.39 23.82
CA SER A 15 -5.12 13.26 23.19
C SER A 15 -4.48 13.09 21.82
N TYR A 16 -3.50 12.18 21.74
CA TYR A 16 -3.11 11.59 20.48
C TYR A 16 -4.34 10.86 19.96
N ALA A 17 -5.05 11.50 19.03
CA ALA A 17 -5.97 10.80 18.17
C ALA A 17 -5.11 9.89 17.28
N TYR A 18 -4.90 8.65 17.72
CA TYR A 18 -4.55 7.59 16.79
C TYR A 18 -5.75 7.49 15.84
N ALA A 19 -5.54 7.85 14.57
CA ALA A 19 -6.47 7.45 13.52
C ALA A 19 -6.49 5.92 13.55
N ASP A 20 -7.59 5.39 14.06
CA ASP A 20 -7.86 3.98 14.22
C ASP A 20 -8.08 3.41 12.81
N ASN A 21 -7.00 3.01 12.14
CA ASN A 21 -7.08 2.26 10.88
C ASN A 21 -7.38 0.79 11.17
N ASP A 22 -8.34 0.54 12.05
CA ASP A 22 -8.89 -0.78 12.29
C ASP A 22 -9.69 -1.16 11.05
N LEU A 23 -9.03 -1.85 10.13
CA LEU A 23 -9.73 -2.50 9.02
C LEU A 23 -10.78 -3.44 9.63
N VAL A 24 -12.01 -3.24 9.21
CA VAL A 24 -13.19 -3.98 9.69
C VAL A 24 -13.33 -5.36 9.03
N PHE A 25 -12.27 -5.82 8.36
CA PHE A 25 -12.15 -7.11 7.69
C PHE A 25 -10.70 -7.60 7.75
N PRO A 26 -10.47 -8.93 7.70
CA PRO A 26 -9.13 -9.51 7.55
C PRO A 26 -8.36 -8.93 6.37
N PHE A 27 -7.15 -8.46 6.64
CA PHE A 27 -6.22 -7.94 5.65
C PHE A 27 -4.87 -8.63 5.79
N ARG A 28 -4.27 -8.99 4.65
CA ARG A 28 -2.94 -9.59 4.59
C ARG A 28 -2.13 -9.02 3.45
N ILE A 29 -0.84 -8.82 3.73
CA ILE A 29 0.18 -8.50 2.73
C ILE A 29 1.07 -9.72 2.52
N ASP A 30 1.34 -10.03 1.26
CA ASP A 30 2.30 -11.03 0.81
C ASP A 30 3.42 -10.37 -0.02
N PHE A 31 4.59 -11.00 -0.01
CA PHE A 31 5.76 -10.49 -0.72
C PHE A 31 6.35 -11.57 -1.64
N LYS A 32 6.59 -11.21 -2.89
CA LYS A 32 7.31 -11.99 -3.90
C LYS A 32 8.57 -11.23 -4.28
N ILE A 33 9.66 -11.55 -3.61
CA ILE A 33 10.93 -10.86 -3.79
C ILE A 33 11.76 -11.58 -4.85
N TYR A 34 12.22 -10.84 -5.86
CA TYR A 34 13.26 -11.31 -6.76
C TYR A 34 14.58 -10.62 -6.43
N LYS A 35 15.62 -11.43 -6.28
CA LYS A 35 16.93 -10.95 -5.84
C LYS A 35 17.71 -10.38 -7.00
N VAL A 36 18.34 -9.24 -6.77
CA VAL A 36 19.25 -8.58 -7.71
C VAL A 36 20.63 -8.58 -7.10
N VAL A 37 21.62 -9.15 -7.80
CA VAL A 37 22.98 -9.34 -7.31
C VAL A 37 23.98 -8.73 -8.27
N GLY A 38 25.06 -8.15 -7.74
CA GLY A 38 26.16 -7.67 -8.58
C GLY A 38 27.23 -6.93 -7.81
N ASP A 39 28.43 -6.94 -8.37
CA ASP A 39 29.63 -6.31 -7.84
C ASP A 39 30.05 -5.07 -8.67
N SER A 40 29.30 -4.76 -9.72
CA SER A 40 29.41 -3.53 -10.51
C SER A 40 28.04 -3.05 -10.99
N ILE A 41 27.95 -1.80 -11.45
CA ILE A 41 26.69 -1.23 -12.00
C ILE A 41 26.15 -2.14 -13.12
N GLY A 42 26.98 -2.52 -14.09
CA GLY A 42 26.53 -3.32 -15.22
C GLY A 42 26.07 -4.74 -14.83
N GLU A 43 26.66 -5.33 -13.78
CA GLU A 43 26.21 -6.61 -13.25
C GLU A 43 24.86 -6.48 -12.54
N ILE A 44 24.66 -5.41 -11.76
CA ILE A 44 23.38 -5.13 -11.10
C ILE A 44 22.29 -4.91 -12.15
N GLU A 45 22.54 -4.10 -13.17
CA GLU A 45 21.58 -3.86 -14.26
C GLU A 45 21.22 -5.15 -15.01
N THR A 46 22.22 -5.99 -15.30
CA THR A 46 22.01 -7.28 -15.95
C THR A 46 21.17 -8.19 -15.05
N SER A 47 21.54 -8.33 -13.78
CA SER A 47 20.82 -9.15 -12.81
C SER A 47 19.40 -8.66 -12.59
N PHE A 48 19.18 -7.34 -12.54
CA PHE A 48 17.86 -6.73 -12.39
C PHE A 48 16.95 -7.14 -13.54
N ASN A 49 17.43 -7.01 -14.78
CA ASN A 49 16.67 -7.36 -15.97
C ASN A 49 16.44 -8.87 -16.10
N GLU A 50 17.42 -9.70 -15.76
CA GLU A 50 17.32 -11.15 -15.91
C GLU A 50 16.45 -11.80 -14.82
N SER A 51 16.58 -11.34 -13.57
CA SER A 51 15.89 -11.92 -12.40
C SER A 51 14.43 -11.50 -12.29
N LYS A 52 14.04 -10.43 -13.00
CA LYS A 52 12.67 -9.94 -13.07
C LYS A 52 11.72 -11.04 -13.60
N PRO A 53 10.58 -11.31 -12.92
CA PRO A 53 9.51 -12.17 -13.43
C PRO A 53 9.03 -11.81 -14.85
N ASP A 54 8.67 -12.81 -15.65
CA ASP A 54 8.30 -12.61 -17.06
C ASP A 54 7.11 -11.66 -17.27
N PHE A 55 6.14 -11.66 -16.35
CA PHE A 55 5.01 -10.75 -16.45
C PHE A 55 5.43 -9.28 -16.24
N LEU A 56 6.40 -9.00 -15.37
CA LEU A 56 6.95 -7.66 -15.20
C LEU A 56 7.73 -7.24 -16.46
N LYS A 57 8.57 -8.14 -17.01
CA LYS A 57 9.29 -7.90 -18.27
C LYS A 57 8.34 -7.54 -19.42
N LYS A 58 7.25 -8.30 -19.56
CA LYS A 58 6.27 -8.11 -20.64
C LYS A 58 5.57 -6.76 -20.56
N ASN A 59 5.31 -6.27 -19.36
CA ASN A 59 4.59 -5.02 -19.14
C ASN A 59 5.53 -3.81 -18.94
N GLY A 60 6.85 -4.03 -18.91
CA GLY A 60 7.82 -2.96 -18.71
C GLY A 60 7.88 -2.46 -17.26
N PHE A 61 7.50 -3.29 -16.29
CA PHE A 61 7.42 -2.91 -14.88
C PHE A 61 8.68 -3.33 -14.11
N ASP A 62 9.01 -2.55 -13.08
CA ASP A 62 10.13 -2.79 -12.16
C ASP A 62 9.66 -3.24 -10.77
N GLY A 63 8.39 -3.00 -10.45
CA GLY A 63 7.69 -3.50 -9.27
C GLY A 63 6.24 -3.77 -9.67
N TYR A 64 5.48 -4.45 -8.82
CA TYR A 64 4.04 -4.55 -9.02
C TYR A 64 3.29 -4.90 -7.76
N THR A 65 2.18 -4.19 -7.54
CA THR A 65 1.22 -4.46 -6.50
C THR A 65 -0.03 -5.08 -7.11
N SER A 66 -0.34 -6.30 -6.69
CA SER A 66 -1.57 -6.99 -7.07
C SER A 66 -2.47 -7.15 -5.85
N TRP A 67 -3.77 -7.22 -6.08
CA TRP A 67 -4.74 -7.47 -5.03
C TRP A 67 -5.79 -8.49 -5.43
N ASN A 68 -6.39 -9.09 -4.42
CA ASN A 68 -7.58 -9.91 -4.53
C ASN A 68 -8.36 -9.77 -3.21
N TYR A 69 -9.67 -9.65 -3.28
CA TYR A 69 -10.53 -9.69 -2.10
C TYR A 69 -11.62 -10.73 -2.27
N ASP A 70 -11.89 -11.46 -1.19
CA ASP A 70 -13.03 -12.34 -1.09
C ASP A 70 -14.25 -11.50 -0.73
N PHE A 71 -15.36 -11.71 -1.43
CA PHE A 71 -16.60 -11.02 -1.14
C PHE A 71 -17.80 -11.95 -1.31
N HIS A 72 -18.09 -12.72 -0.26
CA HIS A 72 -19.18 -13.68 -0.26
C HIS A 72 -20.40 -13.10 0.45
N THR A 73 -21.44 -12.85 -0.31
CA THR A 73 -22.60 -12.07 0.14
C THR A 73 -23.93 -12.70 -0.25
N ASN A 74 -24.98 -12.16 0.34
CA ASN A 74 -26.35 -12.32 -0.14
C ASN A 74 -26.83 -11.01 -0.77
N ASP A 75 -27.05 -10.99 -2.08
CA ASP A 75 -27.33 -9.76 -2.82
C ASP A 75 -28.77 -9.24 -2.60
N ASP A 76 -29.66 -10.03 -1.99
CA ASP A 76 -31.01 -9.59 -1.63
C ASP A 76 -31.05 -8.89 -0.26
N THR A 77 -30.17 -9.31 0.66
CA THR A 77 -30.19 -8.87 2.08
C THR A 77 -28.94 -8.10 2.51
N CYS A 78 -27.91 -8.09 1.65
CA CYS A 78 -26.59 -7.54 1.90
C CYS A 78 -25.86 -8.18 3.09
N GLU A 79 -26.28 -9.39 3.50
CA GLU A 79 -25.54 -10.18 4.48
C GLU A 79 -24.14 -10.52 3.93
N ILE A 80 -23.10 -10.30 4.74
CA ILE A 80 -21.71 -10.58 4.39
C ILE A 80 -21.30 -11.84 5.16
N TYR A 81 -21.05 -12.93 4.44
CA TYR A 81 -20.61 -14.19 5.02
C TYR A 81 -19.10 -14.28 5.13
N ASP A 82 -18.39 -13.73 4.15
CA ASP A 82 -16.93 -13.64 4.13
C ASP A 82 -16.50 -12.36 3.41
N PHE A 83 -15.47 -11.72 3.96
CA PHE A 83 -14.85 -10.54 3.37
C PHE A 83 -13.39 -10.51 3.78
N SER A 84 -12.46 -10.53 2.82
CA SER A 84 -11.03 -10.54 3.12
C SER A 84 -10.28 -9.82 2.02
N LEU A 85 -9.19 -9.11 2.34
CA LEU A 85 -8.31 -8.48 1.34
C LEU A 85 -6.90 -9.06 1.44
N ARG A 86 -6.35 -9.44 0.29
CA ARG A 86 -4.95 -9.79 0.12
C ARG A 86 -4.30 -8.87 -0.89
N VAL A 87 -3.21 -8.23 -0.47
CA VAL A 87 -2.31 -7.49 -1.36
C VAL A 87 -1.01 -8.29 -1.49
N THR A 88 -0.47 -8.39 -2.70
CA THR A 88 0.83 -9.02 -2.96
C THR A 88 1.73 -8.05 -3.68
N TYR A 89 2.84 -7.71 -3.03
CA TYR A 89 3.94 -6.98 -3.63
C TYR A 89 4.88 -7.93 -4.37
N THR A 90 5.25 -7.57 -5.60
CA THR A 90 6.36 -8.20 -6.34
C THR A 90 7.45 -7.17 -6.51
N LEU A 91 8.56 -7.33 -5.79
CA LEU A 91 9.58 -6.28 -5.65
C LEU A 91 11.00 -6.81 -5.87
N PRO A 92 11.90 -6.00 -6.45
CA PRO A 92 13.34 -6.29 -6.44
C PRO A 92 13.88 -6.10 -5.03
N GLN A 93 14.81 -6.95 -4.60
CA GLN A 93 15.67 -6.66 -3.46
C GLN A 93 17.12 -6.79 -3.88
N ILE A 94 17.90 -5.72 -3.68
CA ILE A 94 19.26 -5.63 -4.17
C ILE A 94 20.23 -6.09 -3.07
N GLU A 95 21.10 -7.03 -3.40
CA GLU A 95 22.19 -7.48 -2.56
C GLU A 95 23.50 -6.90 -3.11
N ILE A 96 23.99 -5.85 -2.45
CA ILE A 96 25.19 -5.13 -2.87
C ILE A 96 26.37 -5.56 -1.99
N SER A 97 27.46 -5.91 -2.67
CA SER A 97 28.59 -6.61 -2.06
C SER A 97 29.90 -5.84 -2.19
N THR A 98 30.13 -5.13 -3.30
CA THR A 98 31.41 -4.45 -3.57
C THR A 98 31.32 -3.13 -4.36
N ILE A 99 30.13 -2.61 -4.67
CA ILE A 99 30.02 -1.34 -5.42
C ILE A 99 30.40 -0.12 -4.55
N THR A 100 30.72 0.99 -5.22
CA THR A 100 31.07 2.24 -4.54
C THR A 100 29.89 2.77 -3.72
N PRO A 101 30.13 3.54 -2.63
CA PRO A 101 29.06 4.14 -1.84
C PRO A 101 28.08 5.00 -2.66
N GLU A 102 28.59 5.69 -3.69
CA GLU A 102 27.79 6.52 -4.59
C GLU A 102 26.80 5.70 -5.42
N SER A 103 27.26 4.63 -6.08
CA SER A 103 26.36 3.75 -6.84
C SER A 103 25.38 3.00 -5.94
N ALA A 104 25.80 2.63 -4.72
CA ALA A 104 24.88 2.04 -3.74
C ALA A 104 23.77 3.00 -3.32
N GLU A 105 24.07 4.29 -3.21
CA GLU A 105 23.06 5.31 -2.92
C GLU A 105 22.11 5.55 -4.09
N GLU A 106 22.59 5.51 -5.33
CA GLU A 106 21.74 5.64 -6.52
C GLU A 106 20.71 4.50 -6.60
N PHE A 107 21.16 3.25 -6.46
CA PHE A 107 20.27 2.10 -6.41
C PHE A 107 19.32 2.15 -5.22
N ARG A 108 19.80 2.60 -4.05
CA ARG A 108 18.96 2.79 -2.86
C ARG A 108 17.82 3.75 -3.16
N SER A 109 18.16 4.96 -3.60
CA SER A 109 17.21 6.02 -3.88
C SER A 109 16.18 5.60 -4.93
N TYR A 110 16.62 4.95 -6.01
CA TYR A 110 15.72 4.40 -7.02
C TYR A 110 14.75 3.35 -6.43
N THR A 111 15.27 2.38 -5.67
CA THR A 111 14.46 1.27 -5.16
C THR A 111 13.52 1.71 -4.03
N GLU A 112 13.92 2.70 -3.22
CA GLU A 112 13.05 3.34 -2.22
C GLU A 112 11.86 4.04 -2.89
N LYS A 113 12.08 4.76 -3.99
CA LYS A 113 10.99 5.38 -4.77
C LYS A 113 10.06 4.34 -5.35
N LEU A 114 10.60 3.25 -5.90
CA LEU A 114 9.81 2.14 -6.38
C LEU A 114 8.95 1.54 -5.27
N TYR A 115 9.53 1.25 -4.10
CA TYR A 115 8.78 0.69 -2.97
C TYR A 115 7.70 1.65 -2.49
N ARG A 116 7.99 2.96 -2.45
CA ARG A 116 7.03 3.99 -2.10
C ARG A 116 5.86 4.04 -3.09
N HIS A 117 6.13 3.97 -4.39
CA HIS A 117 5.11 3.93 -5.44
C HIS A 117 4.19 2.70 -5.26
N GLU A 118 4.76 1.53 -5.06
CA GLU A 118 3.98 0.30 -4.82
C GLU A 118 3.18 0.35 -3.51
N GLN A 119 3.74 0.94 -2.45
CA GLN A 119 3.04 1.16 -1.19
C GLN A 119 1.78 2.01 -1.37
N VAL A 120 1.82 3.02 -2.26
CA VAL A 120 0.66 3.85 -2.56
C VAL A 120 -0.43 3.03 -3.26
N HIS A 121 -0.09 2.17 -4.22
CA HIS A 121 -1.07 1.24 -4.83
C HIS A 121 -1.78 0.39 -3.77
N CYS A 122 -1.04 -0.18 -2.81
CA CYS A 122 -1.67 -0.91 -1.71
C CYS A 122 -2.64 -0.02 -0.91
N ALA A 123 -2.25 1.19 -0.57
CA ALA A 123 -3.08 2.09 0.23
C ALA A 123 -4.35 2.50 -0.53
N LEU A 124 -4.25 2.75 -1.83
CA LEU A 124 -5.38 2.99 -2.73
C LEU A 124 -6.34 1.78 -2.71
N THR A 125 -5.80 0.58 -2.88
CA THR A 125 -6.59 -0.66 -2.81
C THR A 125 -7.31 -0.80 -1.49
N VAL A 126 -6.59 -0.65 -0.36
CA VAL A 126 -7.20 -0.85 0.96
C VAL A 126 -8.30 0.18 1.22
N LYS A 127 -8.08 1.44 0.85
CA LYS A 127 -9.10 2.49 0.93
C LYS A 127 -10.36 2.09 0.15
N SER A 128 -10.22 1.77 -1.12
CA SER A 128 -11.38 1.49 -1.99
C SER A 128 -12.10 0.22 -1.57
N VAL A 129 -11.37 -0.83 -1.19
CA VAL A 129 -11.98 -2.09 -0.70
C VAL A 129 -12.70 -1.88 0.64
N ARG A 130 -12.21 -0.99 1.49
CA ARG A 130 -12.95 -0.56 2.68
C ARG A 130 -14.22 0.20 2.32
N ASP A 131 -14.16 1.08 1.33
CA ASP A 131 -15.35 1.81 0.89
C ASP A 131 -16.39 0.84 0.28
N ILE A 132 -15.97 -0.19 -0.46
CA ILE A 132 -16.81 -1.31 -0.93
C ILE A 132 -17.49 -2.01 0.24
N PHE A 133 -16.71 -2.43 1.24
CA PHE A 133 -17.24 -3.10 2.43
C PHE A 133 -18.30 -2.25 3.14
N LEU A 134 -18.02 -0.97 3.35
CA LEU A 134 -18.92 -0.06 4.06
C LEU A 134 -20.18 0.25 3.24
N ALA A 135 -20.05 0.45 1.93
CA ALA A 135 -21.19 0.66 1.03
C ALA A 135 -22.14 -0.55 1.09
N PHE A 136 -21.62 -1.76 0.95
CA PHE A 136 -22.45 -2.97 1.01
C PHE A 136 -23.08 -3.20 2.38
N LYS A 137 -22.29 -3.05 3.45
CA LYS A 137 -22.78 -3.19 4.83
C LYS A 137 -23.90 -2.21 5.16
N SER A 138 -23.88 -1.01 4.59
CA SER A 138 -24.97 -0.04 4.78
C SER A 138 -26.32 -0.55 4.27
N GLY A 139 -26.32 -1.35 3.19
CA GLY A 139 -27.50 -1.94 2.57
C GLY A 139 -28.23 -2.99 3.44
N GLN A 140 -27.59 -3.49 4.50
CA GLN A 140 -28.23 -4.42 5.45
C GLN A 140 -29.42 -3.81 6.19
N HIS A 141 -29.49 -2.48 6.26
CA HIS A 141 -30.58 -1.76 6.93
C HIS A 141 -31.71 -1.36 5.96
N GLY A 142 -31.66 -1.82 4.70
CA GLY A 142 -32.58 -1.46 3.61
C GLY A 142 -31.81 -1.05 2.36
N ASN A 143 -32.49 -1.09 1.20
CA ASN A 143 -31.93 -0.69 -0.10
C ASN A 143 -30.71 -1.50 -0.59
N CYS A 144 -30.67 -2.81 -0.34
CA CYS A 144 -29.55 -3.64 -0.79
C CYS A 144 -29.28 -3.56 -2.31
N ALA A 145 -30.31 -3.37 -3.14
CA ALA A 145 -30.13 -3.15 -4.58
C ALA A 145 -29.29 -1.90 -4.92
N GLU A 146 -29.46 -0.81 -4.15
CA GLU A 146 -28.67 0.42 -4.29
C GLU A 146 -27.23 0.20 -3.83
N ALA A 147 -27.05 -0.52 -2.72
CA ALA A 147 -25.73 -0.87 -2.20
C ALA A 147 -24.93 -1.73 -3.21
N ASN A 148 -25.58 -2.70 -3.86
CA ASN A 148 -24.97 -3.49 -4.94
C ASN A 148 -24.50 -2.59 -6.10
N HIS A 149 -25.33 -1.64 -6.55
CA HIS A 149 -24.95 -0.72 -7.61
C HIS A 149 -23.73 0.11 -7.20
N ARG A 150 -23.71 0.61 -5.96
CA ARG A 150 -22.58 1.39 -5.45
C ARG A 150 -21.30 0.57 -5.34
N VAL A 151 -21.38 -0.71 -5.00
CA VAL A 151 -20.20 -1.59 -5.01
C VAL A 151 -19.61 -1.67 -6.41
N ILE A 152 -20.42 -1.91 -7.44
CA ILE A 152 -19.94 -2.03 -8.82
C ILE A 152 -19.24 -0.73 -9.26
N GLU A 153 -19.81 0.43 -8.90
CA GLU A 153 -19.14 1.72 -9.15
C GLU A 153 -17.79 1.82 -8.45
N LEU A 154 -17.73 1.45 -7.16
CA LEU A 154 -16.49 1.49 -6.38
C LEU A 154 -15.42 0.52 -6.88
N GLU A 155 -15.82 -0.65 -7.41
CA GLU A 155 -14.91 -1.61 -8.04
C GLU A 155 -14.28 -1.03 -9.30
N ASN A 156 -15.07 -0.34 -10.14
CA ASN A 156 -14.54 0.37 -11.30
C ASN A 156 -13.64 1.55 -10.89
N GLU A 157 -14.07 2.35 -9.91
CA GLU A 157 -13.28 3.46 -9.36
C GLU A 157 -11.94 2.97 -8.79
N LEU A 158 -11.87 1.76 -8.21
CA LEU A 158 -10.63 1.16 -7.73
C LEU A 158 -9.63 0.93 -8.88
N GLU A 159 -10.09 0.31 -9.99
CA GLU A 159 -9.24 0.07 -11.15
C GLU A 159 -8.79 1.40 -11.78
N GLU A 160 -9.73 2.30 -12.04
CA GLU A 160 -9.46 3.61 -12.65
C GLU A 160 -8.49 4.46 -11.82
N ASN A 161 -8.65 4.48 -10.49
CA ASN A 161 -7.76 5.26 -9.63
C ASN A 161 -6.34 4.70 -9.58
N ASN A 162 -6.17 3.37 -9.65
CA ASN A 162 -4.83 2.79 -9.73
C ASN A 162 -4.14 3.15 -11.07
N GLU A 163 -4.86 3.05 -12.17
CA GLU A 163 -4.33 3.44 -13.49
C GLU A 163 -4.03 4.94 -13.57
N LEU A 164 -4.89 5.79 -13.01
CA LEU A 164 -4.65 7.23 -12.96
C LEU A 164 -3.44 7.58 -12.10
N PHE A 165 -3.24 6.89 -10.97
CA PHE A 165 -2.05 7.09 -10.13
C PHE A 165 -0.76 6.78 -10.89
N ASP A 166 -0.74 5.67 -11.64
CA ASP A 166 0.35 5.32 -12.55
C ASP A 166 0.63 6.44 -13.57
N VAL A 167 -0.42 6.97 -14.20
CA VAL A 167 -0.31 8.06 -15.18
C VAL A 167 0.23 9.35 -14.54
N TYR A 168 -0.28 9.75 -13.36
CA TYR A 168 0.16 10.98 -12.70
C TYR A 168 1.57 10.91 -12.15
N THR A 169 2.01 9.71 -11.74
CA THR A 169 3.35 9.50 -11.23
C THR A 169 4.35 9.13 -12.32
N SER A 170 3.93 8.97 -13.58
CA SER A 170 4.75 8.39 -14.64
C SER A 170 5.39 7.08 -14.17
N HIS A 171 4.55 6.18 -13.64
CA HIS A 171 4.96 4.91 -13.01
C HIS A 171 6.04 5.09 -11.93
N GLY A 172 5.84 6.07 -11.04
CA GLY A 172 6.73 6.33 -9.90
C GLY A 172 7.95 7.22 -10.18
N GLU A 173 8.14 7.72 -11.40
CA GLU A 173 9.19 8.72 -11.70
C GLU A 173 8.92 10.08 -11.05
N ILE A 174 7.64 10.41 -10.83
CA ILE A 174 7.17 11.66 -10.23
C ILE A 174 6.49 11.34 -8.90
N GLU A 175 7.02 11.89 -7.82
CA GLU A 175 6.36 11.88 -6.52
C GLU A 175 5.36 13.05 -6.45
N LEU A 176 4.11 12.76 -6.11
CA LEU A 176 3.09 13.77 -5.92
C LEU A 176 3.30 14.48 -4.58
N THR A 177 3.26 15.82 -4.59
CA THR A 177 3.35 16.62 -3.36
C THR A 177 2.13 16.45 -2.45
N GLU A 178 0.96 16.20 -3.06
CA GLU A 178 -0.30 15.88 -2.39
C GLU A 178 -1.00 14.78 -3.22
N SER A 179 -1.53 13.74 -2.57
CA SER A 179 -2.30 12.74 -3.30
C SER A 179 -3.69 13.28 -3.61
N LEU A 180 -4.17 12.98 -4.82
CA LEU A 180 -5.54 13.30 -5.25
C LEU A 180 -6.53 12.19 -4.89
N PHE A 181 -6.07 11.09 -4.29
CA PHE A 181 -6.83 9.87 -4.14
C PHE A 181 -7.22 9.54 -2.68
N GLY A 182 -6.66 10.27 -1.71
CA GLY A 182 -7.05 10.24 -0.30
C GLY A 182 -6.61 8.99 0.47
N GLU A 183 -5.57 8.29 0.00
CA GLU A 183 -5.06 7.04 0.57
C GLU A 183 -4.10 7.22 1.75
N GLU A 184 -3.76 8.46 2.12
CA GLU A 184 -2.69 8.75 3.08
C GLU A 184 -2.90 8.07 4.44
N GLY A 185 -4.16 7.93 4.85
CA GLY A 185 -4.53 7.21 6.06
C GLY A 185 -4.09 5.74 6.06
N TYR A 186 -3.96 5.11 4.89
CA TYR A 186 -3.70 3.67 4.76
C TYR A 186 -2.24 3.35 4.46
N LEU A 187 -1.35 4.34 4.37
CA LEU A 187 0.07 4.10 4.07
C LEU A 187 0.76 3.23 5.11
N ASN A 188 0.47 3.46 6.40
CA ASN A 188 1.12 2.74 7.51
C ASN A 188 0.79 1.25 7.52
N ILE A 189 -0.45 0.87 7.19
CA ILE A 189 -0.83 -0.55 7.13
C ILE A 189 -0.25 -1.25 5.90
N CYS A 190 0.15 -0.48 4.89
CA CYS A 190 0.77 -0.95 3.65
C CYS A 190 2.30 -0.92 3.69
N GLU A 191 2.91 -0.63 4.83
CA GLU A 191 4.36 -0.55 4.99
C GLU A 191 5.07 -1.82 4.52
N ILE A 192 6.15 -1.61 3.76
CA ILE A 192 7.06 -2.68 3.30
C ILE A 192 8.15 -2.80 4.38
N PRO A 193 8.21 -3.91 5.14
CA PRO A 193 8.95 -3.97 6.41
C PRO A 193 10.44 -4.32 6.25
N PHE A 194 10.98 -4.26 5.03
CA PHE A 194 12.37 -4.61 4.75
C PHE A 194 13.04 -3.59 3.85
N ASP A 195 14.34 -3.45 4.05
CA ASP A 195 15.14 -2.53 3.26
C ASP A 195 15.24 -3.01 1.80
N PRO A 196 15.16 -2.08 0.84
CA PRO A 196 15.33 -2.39 -0.58
C PRO A 196 16.74 -2.89 -0.90
N ILE A 197 17.72 -2.53 -0.07
CA ILE A 197 19.07 -3.10 -0.08
C ILE A 197 19.25 -3.91 1.19
N SER A 198 19.45 -5.22 1.06
CA SER A 198 19.66 -6.08 2.22
C SER A 198 21.04 -5.85 2.85
N PRO A 199 21.14 -5.61 4.17
CA PRO A 199 22.43 -5.63 4.86
C PRO A 199 22.98 -7.06 4.89
N ARG A 200 24.28 -7.24 4.61
CA ARG A 200 24.92 -8.57 4.72
C ARG A 200 24.74 -9.13 6.14
N ILE A 201 24.33 -10.40 6.21
CA ILE A 201 24.50 -11.28 7.39
C ILE A 201 25.88 -11.93 7.31
#